data_AF-A0A094HCW1-F1
#
_entry.id   AF-A0A094HCW1-F1
#
_cell.length_a   1.000
_cell.length_b   1.000
_cell.length_c   1.000
_cell.angle_alpha   90.00
_cell.angle_beta   90.00
_cell.angle_gamma   90.00
#
_symmetry.space_group_name_H-M   'P 1'
#
loop_
_entity.id
_entity.type
_entity.pdbx_description
1 polymer ?
#
loop_
_entity_poly.entity_id
_entity_poly.type
_entity_poly.pdbx_seq_one_letter_code
_entity_poly.pdbx_strand_id
1 'polypeptide(L)'
;LRPSDFQEFDYIFAMDSSNLSGTKRIQQLKAPNGKAKVLLFGEYSGNRKVEQVEDPYYGGEEGFEVAYEQAVRFGTNFLEELRGKEAGVKN
;
A
#
# COMPACT_ATOMS: atom_id res chain seq x y z
N LEU A 1 0.27 1.71 -13.73
CA LEU A 1 0.02 3.07 -13.22
C LEU A 1 0.31 4.09 -14.31
N ARG A 2 -0.62 5.00 -14.53
CA ARG A 2 -0.48 6.18 -15.38
C ARG A 2 0.12 7.31 -14.54
N PRO A 3 0.84 8.27 -15.15
CA PRO A 3 1.34 9.44 -14.42
C PRO A 3 0.25 10.22 -13.66
N SER A 4 -0.98 10.26 -14.19
CA SER A 4 -2.13 10.91 -13.55
C SER A 4 -2.52 10.29 -12.22
N ASP A 5 -2.31 8.98 -12.03
CA ASP A 5 -2.67 8.30 -10.79
C ASP A 5 -1.90 8.89 -9.59
N PHE A 6 -0.67 9.35 -9.80
CA PHE A 6 0.15 9.99 -8.76
C PHE A 6 -0.32 11.41 -8.38
N GLN A 7 -1.22 12.00 -9.16
CA GLN A 7 -1.86 13.29 -8.85
C GLN A 7 -3.28 13.10 -8.32
N GLU A 8 -3.96 12.02 -8.71
CA GLU A 8 -5.35 11.75 -8.31
C GLU A 8 -5.42 11.20 -6.88
N PHE A 9 -4.55 10.24 -6.55
CA PHE A 9 -4.57 9.55 -5.27
C PHE A 9 -3.62 10.17 -4.24
N ASP A 10 -4.00 10.13 -2.97
CA ASP A 10 -3.13 10.53 -1.86
C ASP A 10 -2.19 9.40 -1.43
N TYR A 11 -2.60 8.15 -1.60
CA TYR A 11 -1.86 6.95 -1.24
C TYR A 11 -1.91 5.93 -2.38
N ILE A 12 -0.77 5.33 -2.69
CA ILE A 12 -0.65 4.18 -3.59
C ILE A 12 0.11 3.09 -2.82
N PHE A 13 -0.55 1.96 -2.60
CA PHE A 13 0.02 0.82 -1.91
C PHE A 13 0.55 -0.22 -2.89
N ALA A 14 1.82 -0.58 -2.75
CA ALA A 14 2.42 -1.75 -3.36
C ALA A 14 2.17 -2.98 -2.49
N MET A 15 1.96 -4.13 -3.12
CA MET A 15 1.69 -5.40 -2.43
C MET A 15 2.99 -6.07 -1.94
N ASP A 16 4.06 -5.89 -2.70
CA ASP A 16 5.39 -6.41 -2.44
C ASP A 16 6.48 -5.35 -2.73
N SER A 17 7.73 -5.70 -2.41
CA SER A 17 8.92 -4.87 -2.58
C SER A 17 9.29 -4.61 -4.04
N SER A 18 8.97 -5.53 -4.95
CA SER A 18 9.21 -5.39 -6.39
C SER A 18 8.25 -4.34 -6.99
N ASN A 19 6.98 -4.44 -6.64
CA ASN A 19 5.90 -3.52 -6.95
C ASN A 19 6.21 -2.12 -6.40
N LEU A 20 6.74 -2.04 -5.17
CA LEU A 20 7.14 -0.79 -4.54
C LEU A 20 8.26 -0.11 -5.35
N SER A 21 9.28 -0.87 -5.68
CA SER A 21 10.44 -0.38 -6.44
C SER A 21 10.04 0.07 -7.85
N GLY A 22 9.22 -0.72 -8.54
CA GLY A 22 8.69 -0.38 -9.85
C GLY A 22 7.81 0.86 -9.83
N THR A 23 6.92 0.98 -8.85
CA THR A 23 6.02 2.13 -8.70
C THR A 23 6.78 3.41 -8.38
N LYS A 24 7.75 3.35 -7.46
CA LYS A 24 8.64 4.49 -7.15
C LYS A 24 9.45 4.94 -8.37
N ARG A 25 9.96 3.99 -9.16
CA ARG A 25 10.65 4.30 -10.42
C ARG A 25 9.73 5.02 -11.42
N ILE A 26 8.48 4.59 -11.55
CA ILE A 26 7.50 5.25 -12.40
C ILE A 26 7.22 6.67 -11.90
N GLN A 27 7.02 6.86 -10.59
CA GLN A 27 6.81 8.18 -9.98
C GLN A 27 7.99 9.12 -10.31
N GLN A 28 9.22 8.68 -10.03
CA GLN A 28 10.43 9.47 -10.25
C GLN A 28 10.60 9.90 -11.71
N LEU A 29 10.36 8.98 -12.65
CA LEU A 29 10.63 9.22 -14.07
C LEU A 29 9.48 9.92 -14.80
N LYS A 30 8.24 9.70 -14.38
CA LYS A 30 7.05 10.12 -15.15
C LYS A 30 6.11 11.06 -14.39
N ALA A 31 6.20 11.12 -13.07
CA ALA A 31 5.36 11.99 -12.23
C ALA A 31 6.16 12.55 -11.03
N PRO A 32 7.29 13.23 -11.26
CA PRO A 32 8.20 13.67 -10.20
C PRO A 32 7.55 14.63 -9.19
N ASN A 33 6.48 15.33 -9.60
CA ASN A 33 5.70 16.23 -8.76
C ASN A 33 4.37 15.61 -8.28
N GLY A 34 4.23 14.28 -8.36
CA GLY A 34 3.04 13.56 -7.87
C GLY A 34 2.85 13.69 -6.36
N LYS A 35 1.64 13.99 -5.90
CA LYS A 35 1.31 14.09 -4.47
C LYS A 35 1.19 12.75 -3.76
N ALA A 36 0.98 11.66 -4.50
CA ALA A 36 0.73 10.35 -3.93
C ALA A 36 1.91 9.84 -3.09
N LYS A 37 1.61 9.34 -1.88
CA LYS A 37 2.56 8.58 -1.06
C LYS A 37 2.59 7.14 -1.53
N VAL A 38 3.74 6.68 -2.02
CA VAL A 38 3.96 5.31 -2.47
C VAL A 38 4.56 4.48 -1.34
N LEU A 39 3.78 3.55 -0.80
CA LEU A 39 4.08 2.78 0.42
C LEU A 39 3.91 1.28 0.19
N LEU A 40 4.51 0.44 1.04
CA LEU A 40 4.26 -1.00 1.03
C LEU A 40 3.05 -1.30 1.93
N PHE A 41 2.06 -2.03 1.43
CA PHE A 41 0.81 -2.23 2.18
C PHE A 41 1.03 -2.95 3.51
N GLY A 42 1.94 -3.93 3.51
CA GLY A 42 2.30 -4.68 4.72
C GLY A 42 3.07 -3.89 5.77
N GLU A 43 3.36 -2.59 5.57
CA GLU A 43 3.75 -1.69 6.66
C GLU A 43 2.63 -1.56 7.71
N TYR A 44 1.38 -1.77 7.29
CA TYR A 44 0.18 -1.75 8.13
C TYR A 44 -0.18 -3.14 8.67
N SER A 45 0.76 -4.08 8.70
CA SER A 45 0.51 -5.43 9.22
C SER A 45 0.11 -5.48 10.69
N GLY A 46 0.51 -4.48 11.48
CA GLY A 46 0.46 -4.52 12.95
C GLY A 46 1.54 -5.43 13.56
N ASN A 47 2.40 -6.04 12.73
CA ASN A 47 3.49 -6.90 13.16
C ASN A 47 4.81 -6.11 13.30
N ARG A 48 5.75 -6.64 14.09
CA ARG A 48 7.10 -6.05 14.21
C ARG A 48 7.87 -6.03 12.89
N LYS A 49 7.54 -6.96 11.98
CA LYS A 49 8.13 -7.04 10.65
C LYS A 49 7.08 -6.65 9.61
N VAL A 50 7.55 -5.92 8.60
CA VAL A 50 6.76 -5.60 7.42
C VAL A 50 6.46 -6.90 6.66
N GLU A 51 5.20 -7.07 6.27
CA GLU A 51 4.76 -8.21 5.47
C GLU A 51 4.77 -7.88 3.98
N GLN A 52 4.86 -8.91 3.14
CA GLN A 52 4.59 -8.82 1.71
C GLN A 52 3.36 -9.66 1.40
N VAL A 53 2.52 -9.16 0.50
CA VAL A 53 1.43 -9.94 -0.09
C VAL A 53 2.02 -10.67 -1.28
N GLU A 54 2.19 -11.98 -1.13
CA GLU A 54 2.68 -12.85 -2.20
C GLU A 54 1.66 -12.89 -3.35
N ASP A 55 2.15 -13.05 -4.58
CA ASP A 55 1.29 -13.15 -5.75
C ASP A 55 0.44 -14.44 -5.67
N PRO A 56 -0.90 -14.34 -5.54
CA PRO A 56 -1.75 -15.51 -5.32
C PRO A 56 -1.97 -16.34 -6.59
N TYR A 57 -1.62 -15.83 -7.79
CA TYR A 57 -1.93 -16.49 -9.06
C TYR A 57 -1.25 -17.86 -9.23
N TYR A 58 -0.18 -18.14 -8.48
CA TYR A 58 0.54 -19.41 -8.54
C TYR A 58 0.23 -20.38 -7.38
N GLY A 59 -0.53 -19.94 -6.37
CA GLY A 59 -0.79 -20.70 -5.14
C GLY A 59 -2.14 -21.42 -5.08
N GLY A 60 -3.01 -21.25 -6.09
CA GLY A 60 -4.39 -21.74 -6.03
C GLY A 60 -5.24 -20.96 -5.01
N GLU A 61 -6.36 -21.53 -4.58
CA GLU A 61 -7.32 -20.84 -3.69
C GLU A 61 -6.72 -20.39 -2.36
N GLU A 62 -5.81 -21.18 -1.78
CA GLU A 62 -5.15 -20.85 -0.51
C GLU A 62 -4.34 -19.54 -0.61
N GLY A 63 -3.68 -19.29 -1.75
CA GLY A 63 -2.94 -18.05 -1.96
C GLY A 63 -3.84 -16.82 -1.95
N PHE A 64 -5.05 -16.94 -2.51
CA PHE A 64 -6.04 -15.86 -2.50
C PHE A 64 -6.60 -15.61 -1.10
N GLU A 65 -6.84 -16.66 -0.30
CA GLU A 65 -7.32 -16.51 1.08
C GLU A 65 -6.29 -15.76 1.94
N VAL A 66 -5.01 -16.14 1.85
CA VAL A 66 -3.92 -15.44 2.57
C VAL A 66 -3.84 -13.97 2.15
N ALA A 67 -3.87 -13.68 0.85
CA ALA A 67 -3.83 -12.32 0.34
C ALA A 67 -5.05 -11.49 0.80
N TYR A 68 -6.23 -12.11 0.88
CA TYR A 68 -7.45 -11.49 1.39
C TYR A 68 -7.33 -11.16 2.88
N GLU A 69 -6.93 -12.11 3.72
CA GLU A 69 -6.73 -11.90 5.16
C GLU A 69 -5.73 -10.76 5.44
N GLN A 70 -4.63 -10.74 4.68
CA GLN A 70 -3.64 -9.67 4.74
C GLN A 70 -4.24 -8.32 4.34
N ALA A 71 -4.94 -8.24 3.21
CA ALA A 71 -5.54 -7.00 2.73
C ALA A 71 -6.57 -6.41 3.71
N VAL A 72 -7.41 -7.27 4.31
CA VAL A 72 -8.39 -6.86 5.32
C VAL A 72 -7.70 -6.33 6.56
N ARG A 73 -6.68 -7.04 7.07
CA ARG A 73 -5.93 -6.63 8.26
C ARG A 73 -5.21 -5.30 8.02
N PHE A 74 -4.48 -5.18 6.91
CA PHE A 74 -3.68 -4.01 6.60
C PHE A 74 -4.56 -2.78 6.37
N GLY A 75 -5.67 -2.94 5.66
CA GLY A 75 -6.65 -1.88 5.44
C GLY A 75 -7.29 -1.39 6.73
N THR A 76 -7.64 -2.30 7.64
CA THR A 76 -8.21 -1.95 8.94
C THR A 76 -7.23 -1.11 9.76
N ASN A 77 -5.98 -1.57 9.90
CA ASN A 77 -4.95 -0.85 10.65
C ASN A 77 -4.62 0.52 10.03
N PHE A 78 -4.56 0.60 8.69
CA PHE A 78 -4.35 1.88 8.00
C PHE A 78 -5.46 2.89 8.29
N LEU A 79 -6.73 2.44 8.24
CA LEU A 79 -7.87 3.31 8.52
C LEU A 79 -7.90 3.79 9.97
N GLU A 80 -7.52 2.94 10.93
CA GLU A 80 -7.37 3.32 12.34
C GLU A 80 -6.28 4.39 12.52
N GLU A 81 -5.11 4.19 11.92
CA GLU A 81 -4.03 5.18 11.96
C GLU A 81 -4.44 6.51 11.31
N LEU A 82 -5.12 6.46 10.16
CA LEU A 82 -5.56 7.65 9.44
C LEU A 82 -6.57 8.46 10.28
N ARG A 83 -7.54 7.79 10.90
CA ARG A 83 -8.51 8.43 11.82
C ARG A 83 -7.83 9.03 13.04
N GLY A 84 -6.83 8.35 13.61
CA GLY A 84 -6.04 8.86 14.73
C GLY A 84 -5.29 10.15 14.37
N LYS A 85 -4.71 10.21 13.15
CA LYS A 85 -4.06 11.42 12.63
C LYS A 85 -5.03 12.58 12.44
N GLU A 86 -6.23 12.33 11.90
CA GLU A 86 -7.25 13.36 11.72
C GLU A 86 -7.78 13.92 13.04
N ALA A 87 -7.90 13.09 14.09
CA ALA A 87 -8.29 13.52 15.42
C ALA A 87 -7.23 14.42 16.09
N GLY A 88 -5.94 14.14 15.85
CA GLY A 88 -4.82 14.92 16.41
C GLY A 88 -4.60 16.30 15.77
N VAL A 89 -5.14 16.56 14.58
CA VAL A 89 -5.01 17.85 13.87
C VAL A 89 -6.07 18.88 14.30
N LYS A 90 -7.09 18.48 15.05
CA LYS A 90 -8.21 19.36 15.47
C LYS A 90 -7.98 20.14 16.79
N ASN A 91 -6.75 20.21 17.31
CA ASN A 91 -6.43 20.97 18.52
C ASN A 91 -5.49 22.14 18.23
#